data_AF-A0A2H0TZD7-F1
#
_entry.id   AF-A0A2H0TZD7-F1
#
_cell.length_a   1.000
_cell.length_b   1.000
_cell.length_c   1.000
_cell.angle_alpha   90.00
_cell.angle_beta   90.00
_cell.angle_gamma   90.00
#
_symmetry.space_group_name_H-M   'P 1'
#
loop_
_entity.id
_entity.type
_entity.pdbx_description
1 polymer ?
#
loop_
_entity_poly.entity_id
_entity_poly.type
_entity_poly.pdbx_seq_one_letter_code
_entity_poly.pdbx_strand_id
1 'polypeptide(L)'
;MSSDENYLLVKAALLGHVRELFEEIESELARFHEEKFAMLEDALEGASDTEELQVAFTQWFNDQGEELDLGYELEEIWNNALDDLDTEV
;
A
#
# COMPACT_ATOMS: atom_id res chain seq x y z
N MET A 1 46.56 5.23 -3.17
CA MET A 1 45.32 5.33 -3.98
C MET A 1 45.33 6.68 -4.67
N SER A 2 45.02 6.70 -5.96
CA SER A 2 44.82 7.94 -6.72
C SER A 2 43.48 8.60 -6.33
N SER A 3 43.33 9.89 -6.65
CA SER A 3 42.07 10.61 -6.41
C SER A 3 40.89 9.94 -7.13
N ASP A 4 41.13 9.33 -8.29
CA ASP A 4 40.12 8.64 -9.09
C ASP A 4 39.69 7.30 -8.46
N GLU A 5 40.64 6.54 -7.91
CA GLU A 5 40.34 5.32 -7.16
C GLU A 5 39.50 5.62 -5.92
N ASN A 6 39.84 6.69 -5.18
CA ASN A 6 39.08 7.10 -4.00
C ASN A 6 37.67 7.58 -4.37
N TYR A 7 37.53 8.35 -5.47
CA TYR A 7 36.23 8.78 -5.99
C TYR A 7 35.32 7.58 -6.33
N LEU A 8 35.85 6.57 -7.03
CA LEU A 8 35.07 5.39 -7.42
C LEU A 8 34.61 4.58 -6.20
N LEU A 9 35.46 4.44 -5.18
CA LEU A 9 35.12 3.75 -3.93
C LEU A 9 34.01 4.48 -3.17
N VAL A 10 34.13 5.80 -2.99
CA VAL A 10 33.11 6.61 -2.30
C VAL A 10 31.78 6.58 -3.07
N LYS A 11 31.83 6.68 -4.40
CA LYS A 11 30.63 6.58 -5.25
C LYS A 11 29.95 5.22 -5.09
N ALA A 12 30.72 4.13 -5.12
CA ALA A 12 30.18 2.78 -4.96
C ALA A 12 29.54 2.59 -3.57
N ALA A 13 30.19 3.08 -2.51
CA ALA A 13 29.65 3.04 -1.16
C ALA A 13 28.35 3.84 -1.02
N LEU A 14 28.30 5.05 -1.58
CA LEU A 14 27.09 5.89 -1.56
C LEU A 14 25.93 5.22 -2.32
N LEU A 15 26.19 4.70 -3.51
CA LEU A 15 25.16 4.01 -4.31
C LEU A 15 24.67 2.74 -3.62
N GLY A 16 25.55 1.99 -2.97
CA GLY A 16 25.19 0.81 -2.18
C GLY A 16 24.28 1.20 -1.01
N HIS A 17 24.68 2.20 -0.23
CA HIS A 17 23.90 2.64 0.92
C HIS A 17 22.52 3.20 0.52
N VAL A 18 22.42 3.99 -0.55
CA VAL A 18 21.13 4.48 -1.04
C VAL A 18 20.24 3.33 -1.52
N ARG A 19 20.82 2.27 -2.10
CA ARG A 19 20.05 1.07 -2.47
C ARG A 19 19.49 0.36 -1.24
N GLU A 20 20.30 0.18 -0.20
CA GLU A 20 19.84 -0.42 1.07
C GLU A 20 18.69 0.39 1.67
N LEU A 21 18.77 1.73 1.66
CA LEU A 21 17.67 2.59 2.11
C LEU A 21 16.39 2.41 1.31
N PHE A 22 16.48 2.20 -0.01
CA PHE A 22 15.29 1.90 -0.82
C PHE A 22 14.67 0.55 -0.44
N GLU A 23 15.50 -0.48 -0.25
CA GLU A 23 15.01 -1.80 0.17
C GLU A 23 14.34 -1.76 1.55
N GLU A 24 14.88 -0.96 2.48
CA GLU A 24 14.27 -0.72 3.79
C GLU A 24 12.91 -0.03 3.66
N ILE A 25 12.82 1.06 2.88
CA ILE A 25 11.57 1.79 2.64
C ILE A 25 10.52 0.88 1.97
N GLU A 26 10.91 0.11 0.97
CA GLU A 26 10.01 -0.84 0.29
C GLU A 26 9.49 -1.91 1.25
N SER A 27 10.35 -2.43 2.13
CA SER A 27 9.95 -3.41 3.13
C SER A 27 9.01 -2.82 4.18
N GLU A 28 9.24 -1.59 4.63
CA GLU A 28 8.37 -0.88 5.56
C GLU A 28 7.00 -0.62 4.94
N LEU A 29 6.97 -0.16 3.69
CA LEU A 29 5.74 0.08 2.93
C LEU A 29 4.95 -1.21 2.72
N ALA A 30 5.62 -2.32 2.37
CA ALA A 30 4.97 -3.61 2.20
C ALA A 30 4.29 -4.07 3.51
N ARG A 31 4.98 -3.95 4.64
CA ARG A 31 4.42 -4.28 5.96
C ARG A 31 3.24 -3.38 6.33
N PHE A 32 3.34 -2.08 6.04
CA PHE A 32 2.25 -1.14 6.25
C PHE A 32 1.00 -1.53 5.45
N HIS A 33 1.14 -1.85 4.17
CA HIS A 33 0.01 -2.31 3.36
C HIS A 33 -0.59 -3.62 3.88
N GLU A 34 0.23 -4.57 4.32
CA GLU A 34 -0.24 -5.84 4.90
C GLU A 34 -1.05 -5.60 6.19
N GLU A 35 -0.57 -4.73 7.08
CA GLU A 35 -1.29 -4.36 8.31
C GLU A 35 -2.64 -3.71 7.98
N LYS A 36 -2.67 -2.75 7.06
CA LYS A 36 -3.91 -2.08 6.67
C LYS A 36 -4.90 -3.02 6.01
N PHE A 37 -4.43 -3.95 5.19
CA PHE A 37 -5.26 -4.98 4.58
C PHE A 37 -5.86 -5.93 5.63
N ALA A 38 -5.07 -6.37 6.60
CA ALA A 38 -5.58 -7.20 7.70
C ALA A 38 -6.64 -6.46 8.54
N MET A 39 -6.47 -5.15 8.77
CA MET A 39 -7.50 -4.33 9.41
C MET A 39 -8.79 -4.23 8.57
N LEU A 40 -8.67 -4.17 7.24
CA LEU A 40 -9.83 -4.18 6.35
C LEU A 40 -10.57 -5.52 6.45
N GLU A 41 -9.85 -6.64 6.37
CA GLU A 41 -10.46 -7.97 6.51
C GLU A 41 -11.27 -8.09 7.82
N ASP A 42 -10.68 -7.71 8.95
CA ASP A 42 -11.36 -7.71 10.26
C ASP A 42 -12.61 -6.82 10.28
N ALA A 43 -12.52 -5.62 9.67
CA ALA A 43 -13.67 -4.72 9.56
C ALA A 43 -14.82 -5.32 8.73
N LEU A 44 -14.50 -6.05 7.66
CA LEU A 44 -15.49 -6.66 6.78
C LEU A 44 -16.06 -7.97 7.33
N GLU A 45 -15.30 -8.73 8.15
CA GLU A 45 -15.77 -9.97 8.78
C GLU A 45 -17.02 -9.77 9.67
N GLY A 46 -17.22 -8.55 10.18
CA GLY A 46 -18.38 -8.18 10.98
C GLY A 46 -19.67 -7.95 10.19
N ALA A 47 -19.61 -7.82 8.86
CA ALA A 47 -20.77 -7.53 8.02
C ALA A 47 -21.54 -8.80 7.65
N SER A 48 -22.86 -8.75 7.71
CA SER A 48 -23.75 -9.88 7.40
C SER A 48 -24.45 -9.79 6.06
N ASP A 49 -24.47 -8.61 5.45
CA ASP A 49 -25.02 -8.35 4.12
C ASP A 49 -24.23 -7.25 3.38
N THR A 50 -24.60 -6.98 2.13
CA THR A 50 -23.91 -6.02 1.26
C THR A 50 -24.01 -4.59 1.76
N GLU A 51 -25.11 -4.20 2.40
CA GLU A 51 -25.29 -2.84 2.92
C GLU A 51 -24.37 -2.63 4.13
N GLU A 52 -24.30 -3.61 5.04
CA GLU A 52 -23.35 -3.60 6.17
C GLU A 52 -21.90 -3.63 5.69
N LEU A 53 -21.60 -4.38 4.62
CA LEU A 53 -20.25 -4.47 4.05
C LEU A 53 -19.82 -3.13 3.43
N GLN A 54 -20.74 -2.44 2.75
CA GLN A 54 -20.51 -1.11 2.21
C GLN A 54 -20.25 -0.09 3.34
N VAL A 55 -21.00 -0.17 4.44
CA VAL A 55 -20.81 0.69 5.62
C VAL A 55 -19.46 0.42 6.28
N ALA A 56 -19.10 -0.84 6.50
CA ALA A 56 -17.84 -1.24 7.13
C ALA A 56 -16.64 -0.78 6.28
N PHE A 57 -16.68 -1.02 4.96
CA PHE A 57 -15.66 -0.52 4.03
C PHE A 57 -15.56 1.00 4.07
N THR A 58 -16.69 1.71 4.09
CA THR A 58 -16.72 3.17 4.14
C THR A 58 -16.09 3.72 5.43
N GLN A 59 -16.37 3.09 6.57
CA GLN A 59 -15.78 3.48 7.84
C GLN A 59 -14.27 3.28 7.82
N TRP A 60 -13.81 2.08 7.43
CA TRP A 60 -12.39 1.79 7.30
C TRP A 60 -11.70 2.77 6.33
N PHE A 61 -12.27 3.00 5.15
CA PHE A 61 -11.67 3.89 4.14
C PHE A 61 -11.55 5.33 4.65
N ASN A 62 -12.56 5.85 5.35
CA ASN A 62 -12.47 7.20 5.92
C ASN A 62 -11.46 7.27 7.07
N ASP A 63 -11.34 6.21 7.86
CA ASP A 63 -10.37 6.15 8.96
C ASP A 63 -8.93 6.00 8.48
N GLN A 64 -8.71 5.35 7.33
CA GLN A 64 -7.38 5.08 6.77
C GLN A 64 -6.99 5.98 5.58
N GLY A 65 -7.95 6.66 4.94
CA GLY A 65 -7.80 7.24 3.61
C GLY A 65 -6.75 8.34 3.49
N GLU A 66 -6.50 9.10 4.56
CA GLU A 66 -5.42 10.10 4.59
C GLU A 66 -4.02 9.46 4.61
N GLU A 67 -3.88 8.24 5.14
CA GLU A 67 -2.60 7.53 5.24
C GLU A 67 -2.35 6.58 4.07
N LEU A 68 -3.41 6.03 3.47
CA LEU A 68 -3.30 4.98 2.45
C LEU A 68 -3.03 5.53 1.04
N ASP A 69 -3.45 6.78 0.76
CA ASP A 69 -3.37 7.45 -0.55
C ASP A 69 -3.52 6.50 -1.76
N LEU A 70 -4.68 5.84 -1.84
CA LEU A 70 -4.95 4.83 -2.87
C LEU A 70 -5.06 5.38 -4.28
N GLY A 71 -5.14 6.71 -4.45
CA GLY A 71 -5.35 7.36 -5.75
C GLY A 71 -6.74 7.14 -6.35
N TYR A 72 -7.68 6.59 -5.58
CA TYR A 72 -9.08 6.39 -5.95
C TYR A 72 -10.00 6.94 -4.87
N GLU A 73 -11.15 7.45 -5.29
CA GLU A 73 -12.24 7.77 -4.38
C GLU A 73 -12.95 6.48 -3.91
N LEU A 74 -13.57 6.53 -2.74
CA LEU A 74 -14.30 5.41 -2.13
C LEU A 74 -15.30 4.77 -3.11
N GLU A 75 -16.09 5.61 -3.79
CA GLU A 75 -17.11 5.13 -4.72
C GLU A 75 -16.49 4.45 -5.94
N GLU A 76 -15.31 4.90 -6.41
CA GLU A 76 -14.60 4.29 -7.52
C GLU A 76 -14.12 2.88 -7.16
N ILE A 77 -13.54 2.69 -5.98
CA ILE A 77 -13.09 1.36 -5.53
C ILE A 77 -14.26 0.41 -5.42
N TRP A 78 -15.36 0.85 -4.79
CA TRP A 78 -16.55 0.04 -4.62
C TRP A 78 -17.15 -0.39 -5.97
N ASN A 79 -17.35 0.57 -6.87
CA ASN A 79 -17.95 0.30 -8.18
C ASN A 79 -17.04 -0.59 -9.04
N ASN A 80 -15.73 -0.34 -9.06
CA ASN A 80 -14.78 -1.18 -9.80
C ASN A 80 -14.80 -2.64 -9.30
N ALA A 81 -14.86 -2.85 -7.99
CA ALA A 81 -14.96 -4.20 -7.42
C ALA A 81 -16.24 -4.93 -7.84
N LEU A 82 -17.36 -4.22 -8.00
CA LEU A 82 -18.61 -4.80 -8.49
C LEU A 82 -18.60 -5.02 -10.00
N ASP A 83 -18.01 -4.11 -10.77
CA ASP A 83 -17.88 -4.23 -12.22
C ASP A 83 -17.01 -5.44 -12.60
N ASP A 84 -15.95 -5.71 -11.82
CA ASP A 84 -15.10 -6.88 -12.01
C ASP A 84 -15.88 -8.19 -11.85
N LEU A 85 -16.84 -8.26 -10.92
CA LEU A 85 -17.72 -9.43 -10.75
C LEU A 85 -18.66 -9.63 -11.95
N ASP A 86 -19.13 -8.55 -12.58
CA ASP A 86 -20.05 -8.61 -13.73
C ASP A 86 -19.33 -9.03 -15.02
N THR A 87 -18.01 -8.84 -15.09
CA THR A 87 -17.18 -9.30 -16.23
C THR A 87 -16.79 -10.79 -16.19
N GLU A 88 -17.06 -11.50 -15.09
CA GLU A 88 -16.79 -12.94 -14.95
C GLU A 88 -17.98 -13.84 -15.37
N VAL A 89 -19.01 -13.28 -16.02
CA VAL A 89 -20.22 -14.00 -16.50
C VAL A 89 -20.23 -14.25 -18.01
#